data_AF-E1ZKS4-F1
#
_entry.id   AF-E1ZKS4-F1
#
_cell.length_a   1.000
_cell.length_b   1.000
_cell.length_c   1.000
_cell.angle_alpha   90.00
_cell.angle_beta   90.00
_cell.angle_gamma   90.00
#
_symmetry.space_group_name_H-M   'P 1'
#
loop_
_entity.id
_entity.type
_entity.pdbx_description
1 polymer ?
#
loop_
_entity_poly.entity_id
_entity_poly.type
_entity_poly.pdbx_seq_one_letter_code
_entity_poly.pdbx_strand_id
1 'polypeptide(L)'
;MLRRAGQALLRQHVSVAESLAVASQQAQGVVREAVDGSSRGVSTLAVKQRMKSVANIQKITKAMKMVAASKMRSAQASTEGSRGIVQPFLRMLGDLPAAEGARAVFVPITSDKGLCGGINTTVCKYTRATIKAVADGPVASEGGEPNEALLVVMGEKGRSQLQRDQRNSIYATVADTNKVKVTFPEASAIAEELLKTEYDTARILYNRFVSAIAQKPTIATVLSPDELTLTYNRTRQASITTELIEIISGATALAG
;
A
#
# COMPACT_ATOMS: atom_id res chain seq x y z
N MET A 1 3.15 -60.24 64.66
CA MET A 1 3.51 -60.08 63.23
C MET A 1 3.60 -58.63 62.74
N LEU A 2 3.04 -57.63 63.43
CA LEU A 2 3.07 -56.21 62.99
C LEU A 2 4.40 -55.44 63.21
N ARG A 3 5.32 -55.91 64.05
CA ARG A 3 6.63 -55.24 64.26
C ARG A 3 7.67 -55.50 63.16
N ARG A 4 7.58 -56.60 62.40
CA ARG A 4 8.53 -56.92 61.32
C ARG A 4 8.21 -56.18 60.00
N ALA A 5 6.92 -55.92 59.73
CA ALA A 5 6.51 -55.17 58.53
C ALA A 5 6.91 -53.68 58.58
N GLY A 6 6.85 -53.05 59.77
CA GLY A 6 7.24 -51.64 59.94
C GLY A 6 8.74 -51.37 59.74
N GLN A 7 9.62 -52.28 60.17
CA GLN A 7 11.07 -52.12 59.97
C GLN A 7 11.51 -52.33 58.52
N ALA A 8 10.78 -53.12 57.72
CA ALA A 8 11.08 -53.30 56.30
C ALA A 8 10.74 -52.06 55.46
N LEU A 9 9.60 -51.42 55.74
CA LEU A 9 9.19 -50.16 55.09
C LEU A 9 10.11 -48.98 55.45
N LEU A 10 10.54 -48.88 56.70
CA LEU A 10 11.50 -47.85 57.12
C LEU A 10 12.87 -48.01 56.47
N ARG A 11 13.35 -49.24 56.23
CA ARG A 11 14.62 -49.47 55.51
C ARG A 11 14.53 -49.14 54.01
N GLN A 12 13.38 -49.37 53.38
CA GLN A 12 13.17 -49.03 51.97
C GLN A 12 13.12 -47.51 51.74
N HIS A 13 12.51 -46.74 52.65
CA HIS A 13 12.46 -45.28 52.54
C HIS A 13 13.83 -44.60 52.79
N VAL A 14 14.67 -45.14 53.67
CA VAL A 14 16.02 -44.59 53.92
C VAL A 14 16.95 -44.83 52.73
N SER A 15 16.90 -46.01 52.09
CA SER A 15 17.72 -46.33 50.91
C SER A 15 17.39 -45.45 49.70
N VAL A 16 16.11 -45.11 49.49
CA VAL A 16 15.70 -44.21 48.41
C VAL A 16 16.14 -42.77 48.70
N ALA A 17 16.07 -42.31 49.95
CA ALA A 17 16.51 -40.97 50.35
C ALA A 17 18.03 -40.77 50.21
N GLU A 18 18.85 -41.79 50.54
CA GLU A 18 20.30 -41.73 50.34
C GLU A 18 20.70 -41.74 48.86
N SER A 19 20.00 -42.51 48.02
CA SER A 19 20.24 -42.52 46.56
C SER A 19 19.88 -41.18 45.87
N LEU A 20 18.84 -40.48 46.35
CA LEU A 20 18.47 -39.13 45.89
C LEU A 20 19.45 -38.05 46.40
N ALA A 21 20.02 -38.23 47.59
CA ALA A 21 21.05 -37.33 48.13
C ALA A 21 22.37 -37.42 47.35
N VAL A 22 22.80 -38.62 46.95
CA VAL A 22 24.00 -38.81 46.13
C VAL A 22 23.79 -38.32 44.69
N ALA A 23 22.59 -38.53 44.12
CA ALA A 23 22.24 -38.01 42.79
C ALA A 23 22.16 -36.46 42.76
N SER A 24 21.73 -35.82 43.85
CA SER A 24 21.70 -34.35 43.95
C SER A 24 23.10 -33.74 44.17
N GLN A 25 24.02 -34.43 44.86
CA GLN A 25 25.41 -33.97 45.01
C GLN A 25 26.24 -34.16 43.74
N GLN A 26 26.03 -35.23 42.96
CA GLN A 26 26.66 -35.38 41.64
C GLN A 26 26.08 -34.39 40.60
N ALA A 27 24.79 -34.05 40.68
CA ALA A 27 24.20 -33.01 39.85
C ALA A 27 24.70 -31.59 40.21
N GLN A 28 25.06 -31.33 41.47
CA GLN A 28 25.62 -30.03 41.88
C GLN A 28 27.10 -29.87 41.51
N GLY A 29 27.85 -30.96 41.34
CA GLY A 29 29.24 -30.93 40.86
C GLY A 29 29.37 -30.63 39.36
N VAL A 30 28.44 -31.12 38.54
CA VAL A 30 28.50 -30.97 37.07
C VAL A 30 27.98 -29.61 36.58
N VAL A 31 27.18 -28.89 37.38
CA VAL A 31 26.64 -27.58 36.99
C VAL A 31 27.63 -26.43 37.21
N ARG A 32 28.79 -26.67 37.86
CA ARG A 32 29.77 -25.63 38.16
C ARG A 32 30.93 -25.48 37.16
N GLU A 33 31.04 -26.34 36.16
CA GLU A 33 32.19 -26.34 35.22
C GLU A 33 31.81 -26.11 33.74
N ALA A 34 30.67 -25.48 33.44
CA ALA A 34 30.26 -25.20 32.06
C ALA A 34 29.74 -23.77 31.81
N VAL A 35 30.25 -22.77 32.54
CA VAL A 35 29.95 -21.34 32.26
C VAL A 35 31.19 -20.55 31.85
N ASP A 36 32.34 -21.20 31.60
CA ASP A 36 33.53 -20.53 31.06
C ASP A 36 33.61 -20.55 29.51
N GLY A 37 32.44 -20.55 28.88
CA GLY A 37 32.26 -20.51 27.43
C GLY A 37 31.76 -19.15 26.96
N SER A 38 32.65 -18.17 26.86
CA SER A 38 32.52 -17.01 25.97
C SER A 38 31.15 -16.28 25.97
N SER A 39 30.68 -15.83 27.13
CA SER A 39 29.82 -14.64 27.11
C SER A 39 30.74 -13.45 26.86
N ARG A 40 30.92 -13.08 25.58
CA ARG A 40 31.46 -11.76 25.23
C ARG A 40 30.48 -10.74 25.79
N GLY A 41 30.65 -10.38 27.06
CA GLY A 41 29.85 -9.38 27.76
C GLY A 41 29.81 -8.14 26.88
N VAL A 42 28.60 -7.74 26.49
CA VAL A 42 28.43 -6.53 25.68
C VAL A 42 29.12 -5.41 26.42
N SER A 43 30.13 -4.80 25.78
CA SER A 43 30.90 -3.72 26.38
C SER A 43 29.95 -2.66 26.93
N THR A 44 30.07 -2.32 28.21
CA THR A 44 29.25 -1.29 28.87
C THR A 44 29.36 0.05 28.14
N LEU A 45 30.48 0.32 27.48
CA LEU A 45 30.69 1.46 26.59
C LEU A 45 29.82 1.40 25.34
N ALA A 46 29.69 0.23 24.71
CA ALA A 46 28.81 0.04 23.54
C ALA A 46 27.34 0.23 23.91
N VAL A 47 26.91 -0.24 25.09
CA VAL A 47 25.56 0.02 25.62
C VAL A 47 25.33 1.51 25.84
N LYS A 48 26.28 2.20 26.50
CA LYS A 48 26.23 3.64 26.74
C LYS A 48 26.15 4.45 25.43
N GLN A 49 26.91 4.06 24.41
CA GLN A 49 26.84 4.68 23.09
C GLN A 49 25.49 4.46 22.42
N ARG A 50 24.93 3.24 22.49
CA ARG A 50 23.58 2.96 21.97
C ARG A 50 22.51 3.81 22.65
N MET A 51 22.56 3.96 23.97
CA MET A 51 21.62 4.81 24.72
C MET A 51 21.69 6.27 24.24
N LYS A 52 22.90 6.80 24.02
CA LYS A 52 23.08 8.16 23.49
C LYS A 52 22.49 8.30 22.08
N SER A 53 22.72 7.33 21.19
CA SER A 53 22.16 7.33 19.84
C SER A 53 20.64 7.24 19.85
N VAL A 54 20.06 6.34 20.65
CA VAL A 54 18.59 6.21 20.79
C VAL A 54 17.98 7.50 21.33
N ALA A 55 18.59 8.14 22.33
CA ALA A 55 18.12 9.42 22.86
C ALA A 55 18.15 10.54 21.79
N ASN A 56 19.17 10.56 20.93
CA ASN A 56 19.25 11.52 19.83
C ASN A 56 18.19 11.25 18.75
N ILE A 57 18.00 9.98 18.36
CA ILE A 57 16.94 9.59 17.42
C ILE A 57 15.56 9.97 17.97
N GLN A 58 15.29 9.71 19.25
CA GLN A 58 14.04 10.10 19.91
C GLN A 58 13.77 11.60 19.80
N LYS A 59 14.77 12.46 20.08
CA LYS A 59 14.64 13.92 19.94
C LYS A 59 14.29 14.34 18.52
N ILE A 60 14.99 13.79 17.53
CA ILE A 60 14.74 14.07 16.11
C ILE A 60 13.33 13.62 15.72
N THR A 61 12.93 12.40 16.07
CA THR A 61 11.58 11.89 15.75
C THR A 61 10.47 12.70 16.42
N LYS A 62 10.69 13.20 17.65
CA LYS A 62 9.73 14.06 18.35
C LYS A 62 9.57 15.41 17.65
N ALA A 63 10.68 16.01 17.22
CA ALA A 63 10.65 17.23 16.42
C ALA A 63 9.96 17.00 15.07
N MET A 64 10.31 15.92 14.37
CA MET A 64 9.70 15.55 13.09
C MET A 64 8.19 15.32 13.21
N LYS A 65 7.70 14.71 14.30
CA LYS A 65 6.27 14.54 14.57
C LYS A 65 5.54 15.88 14.61
N MET A 66 6.11 16.89 15.27
CA MET A 66 5.54 18.23 15.36
C MET A 66 5.52 18.93 13.99
N VAL A 67 6.62 18.82 13.22
CA VAL A 67 6.70 19.38 11.86
C VAL A 67 5.69 18.70 10.93
N ALA A 68 5.59 17.38 10.98
CA ALA A 68 4.64 16.62 10.18
C ALA A 68 3.19 16.98 10.51
N ALA A 69 2.85 17.14 11.80
CA ALA A 69 1.53 17.56 12.23
C ALA A 69 1.17 18.99 11.77
N SER A 70 2.14 19.90 11.70
CA SER A 70 1.94 21.24 11.14
C SER A 70 1.70 21.20 9.62
N LYS A 71 2.55 20.46 8.89
CA LYS A 71 2.40 20.30 7.43
C LYS A 71 1.09 19.62 7.04
N MET A 72 0.68 18.60 7.77
CA MET A 72 -0.58 17.90 7.56
C MET A 72 -1.78 18.85 7.69
N ARG A 73 -1.81 19.69 8.73
CA ARG A 73 -2.87 20.69 8.91
C ARG A 73 -2.92 21.68 7.73
N SER A 74 -1.76 22.16 7.28
CA SER A 74 -1.70 23.06 6.12
C SER A 74 -2.19 22.37 4.83
N ALA A 75 -1.84 21.09 4.61
CA ALA A 75 -2.28 20.34 3.44
C ALA A 75 -3.78 20.03 3.48
N GLN A 76 -4.31 19.72 4.68
CA GLN A 76 -5.74 19.49 4.90
C GLN A 76 -6.56 20.72 4.56
N ALA A 77 -6.18 21.91 5.05
CA ALA A 77 -6.87 23.16 4.75
C ALA A 77 -6.88 23.46 3.23
N SER A 78 -5.76 23.22 2.54
CA SER A 78 -5.67 23.37 1.08
C SER A 78 -6.58 22.40 0.32
N THR A 79 -6.67 21.15 0.80
CA THR A 79 -7.51 20.11 0.20
C THR A 79 -8.99 20.41 0.41
N GLU A 80 -9.36 20.85 1.62
CA GLU A 80 -10.73 21.27 1.96
C GLU A 80 -11.19 22.43 1.08
N GLY A 81 -10.35 23.44 0.87
CA GLY A 81 -10.65 24.54 -0.05
C GLY A 81 -10.85 24.11 -1.51
N SER A 82 -10.24 23.00 -1.92
CA SER A 82 -10.34 22.48 -3.29
C SER A 82 -11.60 21.62 -3.52
N ARG A 83 -12.25 21.12 -2.45
CA ARG A 83 -13.40 20.21 -2.56
C ARG A 83 -14.59 20.81 -3.30
N GLY A 84 -14.83 22.10 -3.17
CA GLY A 84 -15.94 22.80 -3.84
C GLY A 84 -15.86 22.72 -5.37
N ILE A 85 -14.64 22.64 -5.92
CA ILE A 85 -14.40 22.50 -7.36
C ILE A 85 -14.42 21.02 -7.74
N VAL A 86 -13.69 20.17 -7.02
CA VAL A 86 -13.46 18.77 -7.42
C VAL A 86 -14.70 17.88 -7.27
N GLN A 87 -15.55 18.10 -6.25
CA GLN A 87 -16.71 17.24 -6.00
C GLN A 87 -17.75 17.25 -7.14
N PRO A 88 -18.17 18.42 -7.67
CA PRO A 88 -19.03 18.46 -8.85
C PRO A 88 -18.45 17.72 -10.05
N PHE A 89 -17.14 17.89 -10.33
CA PHE A 89 -16.47 17.18 -11.42
C PHE A 89 -16.48 15.67 -11.21
N LEU A 90 -16.15 15.18 -10.00
CA LEU A 90 -16.20 13.75 -9.71
C LEU A 90 -17.62 13.18 -9.79
N ARG A 91 -18.65 13.97 -9.42
CA ARG A 91 -20.05 13.54 -9.53
C ARG A 91 -20.53 13.51 -10.98
N MET A 92 -20.06 14.44 -11.81
CA MET A 92 -20.42 14.54 -13.21
C MET A 92 -19.68 13.51 -14.07
N LEU A 93 -18.37 13.35 -13.88
CA LEU A 93 -17.57 12.39 -14.64
C LEU A 93 -17.71 10.96 -14.13
N GLY A 94 -18.07 10.79 -12.85
CA GLY A 94 -18.10 9.49 -12.19
C GLY A 94 -16.70 8.86 -12.07
N ASP A 95 -16.53 7.93 -11.13
CA ASP A 95 -15.52 6.90 -11.35
C ASP A 95 -16.11 5.99 -12.43
N LEU A 96 -15.44 5.84 -13.56
CA LEU A 96 -15.79 4.89 -14.62
C LEU A 96 -14.95 3.61 -14.42
N PRO A 97 -15.29 2.73 -13.45
CA PRO A 97 -14.48 1.54 -13.15
C PRO A 97 -14.49 0.51 -14.28
N ALA A 98 -15.45 0.60 -15.21
CA ALA A 98 -15.68 -0.36 -16.29
C ALA A 98 -15.10 0.09 -17.66
N ALA A 99 -14.17 1.05 -17.67
CA ALA A 99 -13.47 1.44 -18.88
C ALA A 99 -12.52 0.32 -19.35
N GLU A 100 -12.91 -0.37 -20.40
CA GLU A 100 -12.11 -1.40 -21.10
C GLU A 100 -11.36 -0.74 -22.26
N GLY A 101 -10.29 0.00 -21.95
CA GLY A 101 -9.37 0.53 -22.96
C GLY A 101 -8.22 -0.44 -23.22
N ALA A 102 -7.88 -0.65 -24.49
CA ALA A 102 -6.75 -1.49 -24.89
C ALA A 102 -5.42 -0.90 -24.45
N ARG A 103 -5.25 0.42 -24.49
CA ARG A 103 -4.03 1.12 -24.05
C ARG A 103 -4.25 1.84 -22.72
N ALA A 104 -3.55 1.40 -21.67
CA ALA A 104 -3.70 1.93 -20.33
C ALA A 104 -2.45 2.72 -19.87
N VAL A 105 -2.66 3.96 -19.43
CA VAL A 105 -1.66 4.77 -18.72
C VAL A 105 -1.90 4.69 -17.23
N PHE A 106 -0.85 4.43 -16.45
CA PHE A 106 -0.89 4.38 -15.00
C PHE A 106 -0.15 5.58 -14.40
N VAL A 107 -0.85 6.33 -13.55
CA VAL A 107 -0.31 7.51 -12.87
C VAL A 107 -0.27 7.27 -11.36
N PRO A 108 0.77 6.60 -10.84
CA PRO A 108 0.95 6.46 -9.39
C PRO A 108 1.42 7.78 -8.76
N ILE A 109 0.65 8.26 -7.79
CA ILE A 109 0.95 9.47 -7.02
C ILE A 109 1.64 9.08 -5.71
N THR A 110 2.91 9.44 -5.59
CA THR A 110 3.77 9.15 -4.43
C THR A 110 4.50 10.41 -3.96
N SER A 111 5.19 10.33 -2.82
CA SER A 111 5.99 11.45 -2.31
C SER A 111 7.48 11.32 -2.67
N ASP A 112 8.19 12.44 -2.80
CA ASP A 112 9.67 12.42 -2.96
C ASP A 112 10.41 11.98 -1.69
N LYS A 113 9.82 12.25 -0.52
CA LYS A 113 10.46 12.00 0.78
C LYS A 113 10.17 10.60 1.30
N GLY A 114 11.17 10.03 1.97
CA GLY A 114 11.01 8.81 2.76
C GLY A 114 10.43 9.10 4.15
N LEU A 115 10.43 8.08 5.01
CA LEU A 115 9.98 8.16 6.41
C LEU A 115 8.51 8.61 6.58
N CYS A 116 7.67 8.37 5.56
CA CYS A 116 6.24 8.66 5.55
C CYS A 116 5.36 7.44 5.84
N GLY A 117 5.93 6.36 6.37
CA GLY A 117 5.22 5.11 6.64
C GLY A 117 4.93 4.31 5.37
N GLY A 118 3.78 3.62 5.35
CA GLY A 118 3.39 2.71 4.26
C GLY A 118 2.79 3.39 3.02
N ILE A 119 2.70 4.72 2.99
CA ILE A 119 1.95 5.47 1.95
C ILE A 119 2.44 5.12 0.54
N ASN A 120 3.74 5.29 0.29
CA ASN A 120 4.34 5.04 -1.03
C ASN A 120 4.29 3.54 -1.38
N THR A 121 4.62 2.67 -0.43
CA THR A 121 4.62 1.22 -0.65
C THR A 121 3.24 0.70 -1.01
N THR A 122 2.18 1.22 -0.39
CA THR A 122 0.80 0.85 -0.72
C THR A 122 0.47 1.25 -2.15
N VAL A 123 0.72 2.49 -2.55
CA VAL A 123 0.44 2.94 -3.93
C VAL A 123 1.19 2.07 -4.93
N CYS A 124 2.50 1.87 -4.78
CA CYS A 124 3.29 1.04 -5.70
C CYS A 124 2.85 -0.44 -5.71
N LYS A 125 2.39 -1.00 -4.57
CA LYS A 125 1.85 -2.36 -4.52
C LYS A 125 0.56 -2.45 -5.34
N TYR A 126 -0.36 -1.50 -5.17
CA TYR A 126 -1.60 -1.46 -5.93
C TYR A 126 -1.32 -1.22 -7.42
N THR A 127 -0.40 -0.34 -7.78
CA THR A 127 0.00 -0.11 -9.18
C THR A 127 0.45 -1.40 -9.86
N ARG A 128 1.33 -2.17 -9.20
CA ARG A 128 1.77 -3.47 -9.74
C ARG A 128 0.62 -4.47 -9.86
N ALA A 129 -0.29 -4.50 -8.90
CA ALA A 129 -1.44 -5.38 -8.95
C ALA A 129 -2.38 -4.99 -10.11
N THR A 130 -2.61 -3.70 -10.33
CA THR A 130 -3.46 -3.21 -11.43
C THR A 130 -2.81 -3.43 -12.79
N ILE A 131 -1.50 -3.22 -12.94
CA ILE A 131 -0.77 -3.51 -14.19
C ILE A 131 -0.91 -5.00 -14.53
N LYS A 132 -0.68 -5.88 -13.56
CA LYS A 132 -0.86 -7.33 -13.75
C LYS A 132 -2.30 -7.69 -14.12
N ALA A 133 -3.28 -7.12 -13.41
CA ALA A 133 -4.69 -7.39 -13.71
C ALA A 133 -5.11 -6.92 -15.11
N VAL A 134 -4.47 -5.89 -15.67
CA VAL A 134 -4.70 -5.46 -17.07
C VAL A 134 -3.98 -6.38 -18.05
N ALA A 135 -2.75 -6.80 -17.73
CA ALA A 135 -2.01 -7.75 -18.55
C ALA A 135 -2.69 -9.13 -18.62
N ASP A 136 -3.31 -9.56 -17.52
CA ASP A 136 -4.00 -10.85 -17.39
C ASP A 136 -5.49 -10.79 -17.80
N GLY A 137 -6.04 -9.59 -18.06
CA GLY A 137 -7.46 -9.39 -18.39
C GLY A 137 -7.82 -9.73 -19.84
N PRO A 138 -9.12 -9.81 -20.19
CA PRO A 138 -9.59 -10.12 -21.54
C PRO A 138 -9.24 -9.05 -22.59
N VAL A 139 -8.65 -7.94 -22.17
CA VAL A 139 -8.15 -6.84 -23.02
C VAL A 139 -6.70 -7.07 -23.47
N ALA A 140 -6.21 -8.32 -23.42
CA ALA A 140 -5.17 -8.76 -24.32
C ALA A 140 -5.77 -8.76 -25.73
N SER A 141 -5.67 -7.61 -26.39
CA SER A 141 -6.16 -7.29 -27.73
C SER A 141 -6.21 -8.52 -28.65
N GLU A 142 -7.39 -8.78 -29.23
CA GLU A 142 -7.49 -9.59 -30.44
C GLU A 142 -6.56 -8.99 -31.51
N GLY A 143 -5.35 -9.55 -31.66
CA GLY A 143 -4.39 -9.21 -32.71
C GLY A 143 -3.55 -7.92 -32.52
N GLY A 144 -3.57 -7.27 -31.36
CA GLY A 144 -2.75 -6.08 -31.08
C GLY A 144 -1.51 -6.40 -30.25
N GLU A 145 -0.38 -5.77 -30.57
CA GLU A 145 0.88 -5.79 -29.81
C GLU A 145 0.67 -5.80 -28.28
N PRO A 146 1.56 -6.46 -27.50
CA PRO A 146 1.44 -6.54 -26.06
C PRO A 146 1.19 -5.16 -25.48
N ASN A 147 0.14 -5.05 -24.65
CA ASN A 147 -0.29 -3.82 -24.02
C ASN A 147 0.86 -3.24 -23.17
N GLU A 148 1.67 -2.36 -23.76
CA GLU A 148 2.76 -1.69 -23.06
C GLU A 148 2.13 -0.74 -22.05
N ALA A 149 1.99 -1.22 -20.82
CA ALA A 149 1.55 -0.40 -19.70
C ALA A 149 2.48 0.82 -19.60
N LEU A 150 1.96 2.02 -19.88
CA LEU A 150 2.73 3.24 -19.79
C LEU A 150 2.61 3.79 -18.37
N LEU A 151 3.73 4.06 -17.70
CA LEU A 151 3.76 4.67 -16.38
C LEU A 151 4.23 6.12 -16.44
N VAL A 152 3.42 7.00 -15.85
CA VAL A 152 3.80 8.38 -15.55
C VAL A 152 3.83 8.54 -14.04
N VAL A 153 5.03 8.47 -13.46
CA VAL A 153 5.18 8.39 -12.01
C VAL A 153 5.31 9.78 -11.41
N MET A 154 4.45 10.12 -10.45
CA MET A 154 4.61 11.33 -9.65
C MET A 154 5.31 10.97 -8.34
N GLY A 155 6.48 11.57 -8.11
CA GLY A 155 7.31 11.41 -6.93
C GLY A 155 8.48 10.43 -7.08
N GLU A 156 9.63 10.79 -6.50
CA GLU A 156 10.87 10.01 -6.61
C GLU A 156 10.79 8.62 -5.94
N LYS A 157 9.99 8.46 -4.88
CA LYS A 157 9.86 7.16 -4.19
C LYS A 157 9.07 6.14 -5.00
N GLY A 158 8.06 6.57 -5.72
CA GLY A 158 7.35 5.72 -6.68
C GLY A 158 8.30 5.25 -7.77
N ARG A 159 9.07 6.17 -8.36
CA ARG A 159 10.03 5.86 -9.43
C ARG A 159 11.04 4.82 -8.97
N SER A 160 11.73 5.08 -7.86
CA SER A 160 12.78 4.17 -7.34
C SER A 160 12.24 2.79 -6.95
N GLN A 161 10.96 2.66 -6.56
CA GLN A 161 10.35 1.39 -6.22
C GLN A 161 9.86 0.62 -7.46
N LEU A 162 9.27 1.32 -8.44
CA LEU A 162 8.71 0.71 -9.65
C LEU A 162 9.76 0.45 -10.72
N GLN A 163 10.87 1.21 -10.75
CA GLN A 163 11.96 1.02 -11.71
C GLN A 163 12.61 -0.37 -11.62
N ARG A 164 12.49 -1.07 -10.49
CA ARG A 164 13.01 -2.44 -10.35
C ARG A 164 12.25 -3.46 -11.18
N ASP A 165 10.94 -3.27 -11.31
CA ASP A 165 10.02 -4.25 -11.89
C ASP A 165 9.47 -3.81 -13.26
N GLN A 166 9.45 -2.49 -13.52
CA GLN A 166 8.73 -1.85 -14.64
C GLN A 166 9.59 -0.78 -15.33
N ARG A 167 10.91 -0.99 -15.42
CA ARG A 167 11.84 0.03 -15.94
C ARG A 167 11.47 0.54 -17.33
N ASN A 168 11.11 -0.37 -18.23
CA ASN A 168 10.85 -0.07 -19.64
C ASN A 168 9.49 0.62 -19.84
N SER A 169 8.60 0.46 -18.88
CA SER A 169 7.24 1.00 -18.87
C SER A 169 7.18 2.45 -18.37
N ILE A 170 8.23 2.99 -17.75
CA ILE A 170 8.24 4.36 -17.21
C ILE A 170 8.53 5.35 -18.34
N TYR A 171 7.50 6.09 -18.76
CA TYR A 171 7.59 7.15 -19.76
C TYR A 171 8.15 8.44 -19.16
N ALA A 172 7.52 8.91 -18.09
CA ALA A 172 7.87 10.18 -17.45
C ALA A 172 7.89 10.05 -15.93
N THR A 173 8.69 10.91 -15.30
CA THR A 173 8.66 11.07 -13.84
C THR A 173 8.59 12.55 -13.50
N VAL A 174 7.57 12.91 -12.73
CA VAL A 174 7.46 14.23 -12.11
C VAL A 174 8.10 14.17 -10.74
N ALA A 175 9.18 14.90 -10.54
CA ALA A 175 9.90 14.98 -9.27
C ALA A 175 9.68 16.35 -8.58
N ASP A 176 10.19 16.48 -7.35
CA ASP A 176 10.20 17.74 -6.59
C ASP A 176 8.83 18.30 -6.16
N THR A 177 7.80 17.45 -6.18
CA THR A 177 6.42 17.73 -5.71
C THR A 177 6.36 18.16 -4.23
N ASN A 178 7.43 17.99 -3.44
CA ASN A 178 7.50 18.45 -2.04
C ASN A 178 7.96 19.90 -1.86
N LYS A 179 8.75 20.45 -2.79
CA LYS A 179 9.40 21.77 -2.62
C LYS A 179 8.43 22.91 -2.89
N VAL A 180 7.58 22.75 -3.89
CA VAL A 180 6.52 23.67 -4.25
C VAL A 180 5.20 23.08 -3.73
N LYS A 181 4.31 23.92 -3.22
CA LYS A 181 2.94 23.46 -2.93
C LYS A 181 2.31 23.10 -4.27
N VAL A 182 1.78 21.89 -4.41
CA VAL A 182 1.07 21.49 -5.63
C VAL A 182 -0.03 22.50 -5.92
N THR A 183 0.10 23.20 -7.04
CA THR A 183 -0.87 24.20 -7.49
C THR A 183 -1.61 23.72 -8.73
N PHE A 184 -2.74 24.36 -9.05
CA PHE A 184 -3.50 24.02 -10.26
C PHE A 184 -2.67 24.15 -11.55
N PRO A 185 -1.86 25.20 -11.78
CA PRO A 185 -1.02 25.29 -12.99
C PRO A 185 -0.03 24.12 -13.14
N GLU A 186 0.56 23.66 -12.04
CA GLU A 186 1.46 22.51 -12.06
C GLU A 186 0.71 21.22 -12.40
N ALA A 187 -0.48 21.02 -11.84
CA ALA A 187 -1.35 19.89 -12.19
C ALA A 187 -1.79 19.94 -13.66
N SER A 188 -2.11 21.13 -14.19
CA SER A 188 -2.47 21.31 -15.59
C SER A 188 -1.33 21.02 -16.54
N ALA A 189 -0.10 21.45 -16.23
CA ALA A 189 1.07 21.15 -17.05
C ALA A 189 1.31 19.62 -17.16
N ILE A 190 1.12 18.89 -16.05
CA ILE A 190 1.24 17.43 -16.04
C ILE A 190 0.10 16.78 -16.82
N ALA A 191 -1.12 17.31 -16.72
CA ALA A 191 -2.26 16.84 -17.50
C ALA A 191 -2.04 17.07 -19.01
N GLU A 192 -1.49 18.22 -19.42
CA GLU A 192 -1.13 18.50 -20.81
C GLU A 192 -0.04 17.56 -21.33
N GLU A 193 0.94 17.21 -20.50
CA GLU A 193 1.96 16.22 -20.86
C GLU A 193 1.37 14.82 -21.03
N LEU A 194 0.41 14.45 -20.17
CA LEU A 194 -0.33 13.20 -20.32
C LEU A 194 -1.16 13.17 -21.61
N LEU A 195 -1.84 14.26 -21.96
CA LEU A 195 -2.65 14.34 -23.18
C LEU A 195 -1.85 14.20 -24.48
N LYS A 196 -0.52 14.40 -24.44
CA LYS A 196 0.35 14.14 -25.60
C LYS A 196 0.61 12.65 -25.82
N THR A 197 0.40 11.82 -24.81
CA THR A 197 0.52 10.36 -24.93
C THR A 197 -0.79 9.80 -25.49
N GLU A 198 -0.69 8.87 -26.43
CA GLU A 198 -1.88 8.18 -26.93
C GLU A 198 -2.30 7.10 -25.93
N TYR A 199 -3.47 7.28 -25.32
CA TYR A 199 -4.04 6.32 -24.38
C TYR A 199 -5.56 6.27 -24.53
N ASP A 200 -6.14 5.14 -24.16
CA ASP A 200 -7.59 4.96 -24.16
C ASP A 200 -8.12 5.15 -22.73
N THR A 201 -7.35 4.68 -21.74
CA THR A 201 -7.71 4.77 -20.31
C THR A 201 -6.53 5.23 -19.47
N ALA A 202 -6.73 6.29 -18.67
CA ALA A 202 -5.79 6.75 -17.65
C ALA A 202 -6.27 6.31 -16.25
N ARG A 203 -5.41 5.59 -15.52
CA ARG A 203 -5.65 5.10 -14.17
C ARG A 203 -4.75 5.83 -13.18
N ILE A 204 -5.35 6.70 -12.38
CA ILE A 204 -4.66 7.50 -11.37
C ILE A 204 -4.73 6.75 -10.03
N LEU A 205 -3.57 6.37 -9.50
CA LEU A 205 -3.48 5.66 -8.23
C LEU A 205 -2.99 6.60 -7.13
N TYR A 206 -3.83 6.83 -6.14
CA TYR A 206 -3.52 7.72 -5.03
C TYR A 206 -4.12 7.21 -3.73
N ASN A 207 -3.61 7.72 -2.62
CA ASN A 207 -4.19 7.45 -1.31
C ASN A 207 -5.23 8.53 -0.98
N ARG A 208 -6.51 8.14 -0.97
CA ARG A 208 -7.59 9.00 -0.51
C ARG A 208 -7.46 9.23 0.99
N PHE A 209 -7.29 10.49 1.37
CA PHE A 209 -7.24 10.90 2.77
C PHE A 209 -8.64 10.78 3.41
N VAL A 210 -8.75 9.94 4.44
CA VAL A 210 -9.99 9.80 5.23
C VAL A 210 -9.80 10.46 6.60
N SER A 211 -8.69 10.16 7.26
CA SER A 211 -8.32 10.78 8.54
C SER A 211 -6.80 10.82 8.70
N ALA A 212 -6.33 11.46 9.78
CA ALA A 212 -4.91 11.48 10.14
C ALA A 212 -4.31 10.08 10.38
N ILE A 213 -5.17 9.06 10.57
CA ILE A 213 -4.78 7.68 10.86
C ILE A 213 -5.04 6.79 9.64
N ALA A 214 -6.15 6.99 8.94
CA ALA A 214 -6.62 6.11 7.87
C ALA A 214 -6.53 6.77 6.50
N GLN A 215 -5.93 6.04 5.56
CA GLN A 215 -5.88 6.38 4.14
C GLN A 215 -6.32 5.16 3.34
N LYS A 216 -7.15 5.38 2.32
CA LYS A 216 -7.63 4.30 1.44
C LYS A 216 -6.93 4.40 0.10
N PRO A 217 -6.22 3.38 -0.39
CA PRO A 217 -5.74 3.36 -1.77
C PRO A 217 -6.96 3.39 -2.70
N THR A 218 -6.97 4.30 -3.65
CA THR A 218 -8.07 4.50 -4.60
C THR A 218 -7.50 4.60 -6.01
N ILE A 219 -8.19 3.99 -6.96
CA ILE A 219 -7.87 4.05 -8.38
C ILE A 219 -8.99 4.88 -9.01
N ALA A 220 -8.67 6.07 -9.47
CA ALA A 220 -9.59 6.84 -10.30
C ALA A 220 -9.31 6.52 -11.77
N THR A 221 -10.36 6.27 -12.53
CA THR A 221 -10.26 5.90 -13.95
C THR A 221 -10.86 7.01 -14.80
N VAL A 222 -10.06 7.51 -15.74
CA VAL A 222 -10.42 8.61 -16.64
C VAL A 222 -10.23 8.11 -18.08
N LEU A 223 -11.27 8.27 -18.90
CA LEU A 223 -11.22 7.94 -20.32
C LEU A 223 -10.53 9.05 -21.11
N SER A 224 -9.89 8.69 -22.22
CA SER A 224 -9.45 9.68 -23.20
C SER A 224 -10.65 10.35 -23.88
N PRO A 225 -10.50 11.56 -24.45
CA PRO A 225 -11.60 12.26 -25.12
C PRO A 225 -12.26 11.43 -26.24
N ASP A 226 -11.46 10.67 -26.99
CA ASP A 226 -11.94 9.85 -28.09
C ASP A 226 -12.77 8.66 -27.57
N GLU A 227 -12.25 7.95 -26.56
CA GLU A 227 -12.94 6.80 -25.96
C GLU A 227 -14.21 7.24 -25.21
N LEU A 228 -14.19 8.42 -24.60
CA LEU A 228 -15.37 9.01 -23.97
C LEU A 228 -16.47 9.33 -24.99
N THR A 229 -16.09 9.82 -26.18
CA THR A 229 -17.02 10.09 -27.28
C THR A 229 -17.63 8.78 -27.81
N LEU A 230 -16.82 7.73 -27.95
CA LEU A 230 -17.29 6.41 -28.36
C LEU A 230 -18.26 5.82 -27.33
N THR A 231 -17.90 5.88 -26.06
CA THR A 231 -18.73 5.41 -24.93
C THR A 231 -20.06 6.16 -24.88
N TYR A 232 -20.04 7.49 -25.08
CA TYR A 232 -21.25 8.31 -25.16
C TYR A 232 -22.16 7.86 -26.31
N ASN A 233 -21.61 7.69 -27.51
CA ASN A 233 -22.39 7.27 -28.68
C ASN A 233 -23.02 5.89 -28.49
N ARG A 234 -22.26 4.92 -27.94
CA ARG A 234 -22.75 3.57 -27.61
C ARG A 234 -23.87 3.62 -26.57
N THR A 235 -23.69 4.37 -25.49
CA THR A 235 -24.68 4.51 -24.41
C THR A 235 -25.95 5.19 -24.91
N ARG A 236 -25.82 6.22 -25.74
CA ARG A 236 -26.96 6.91 -26.36
C ARG A 236 -27.76 5.98 -27.25
N GLN A 237 -27.09 5.20 -28.10
CA GLN A 237 -27.75 4.22 -28.96
C GLN A 237 -28.47 3.16 -28.13
N ALA A 238 -27.83 2.63 -27.09
CA ALA A 238 -28.44 1.67 -26.18
C ALA A 238 -29.70 2.22 -25.48
N SER A 239 -29.67 3.47 -25.00
CA SER A 239 -30.84 4.12 -24.39
C SER A 239 -32.01 4.22 -25.37
N ILE A 240 -31.75 4.67 -26.61
CA ILE A 240 -32.78 4.77 -27.65
C ILE A 240 -33.37 3.38 -27.95
N THR A 241 -32.54 2.35 -28.05
CA THR A 241 -33.03 0.99 -28.30
C THR A 241 -33.87 0.46 -27.14
N THR A 242 -33.49 0.72 -25.88
CA THR A 242 -34.27 0.31 -24.71
C THR A 242 -35.63 0.98 -24.68
N GLU A 243 -35.69 2.30 -24.89
CA GLU A 243 -36.95 3.06 -24.95
C GLU A 243 -37.87 2.55 -26.07
N LEU A 244 -37.32 2.28 -27.26
CA LEU A 244 -38.11 1.72 -28.36
C LEU A 244 -38.65 0.32 -28.04
N ILE A 245 -37.85 -0.54 -27.40
CA ILE A 245 -38.29 -1.87 -26.98
C ILE A 245 -39.41 -1.75 -25.94
N GLU A 246 -39.31 -0.84 -24.98
CA GLU A 246 -40.36 -0.61 -23.98
C GLU A 246 -41.67 -0.12 -24.63
N ILE A 247 -41.59 0.81 -25.59
CA ILE A 247 -42.76 1.31 -26.33
C ILE A 247 -43.42 0.19 -27.14
N ILE A 248 -42.64 -0.59 -27.89
CA ILE A 248 -43.15 -1.70 -28.70
C ILE A 248 -43.75 -2.79 -27.80
N SER A 249 -43.09 -3.13 -26.70
CA SER A 249 -43.60 -4.10 -25.72
C SER A 249 -44.92 -3.62 -25.10
N GLY A 250 -45.04 -2.33 -24.74
CA GLY A 250 -46.28 -1.76 -24.24
C GLY A 250 -47.41 -1.74 -25.28
N ALA A 251 -47.09 -1.40 -26.53
CA ALA A 251 -48.06 -1.37 -27.62
C ALA A 251 -48.59 -2.77 -27.98
N THR A 252 -47.71 -3.77 -28.04
CA THR A 252 -48.10 -5.16 -28.31
C THR A 252 -48.93 -5.77 -27.18
N ALA A 253 -48.65 -5.43 -25.92
CA ALA A 253 -49.44 -5.88 -24.77
C ALA A 253 -50.88 -5.31 -24.75
N LEU A 254 -51.14 -4.19 -25.43
CA LEU A 254 -52.49 -3.62 -25.59
C LEU A 254 -53.25 -4.20 -26.79
N ALA A 255 -52.54 -4.84 -27.73
CA ALA A 255 -53.10 -5.38 -28.97
C ALA A 255 -53.50 -6.86 -28.87
N GLY A 256 -53.10 -7.55 -27.79
CA GLY A 256 -53.51 -8.93 -27.45
C GLY A 256 -54.48 -8.94 -26.28
#